data_AF-A0A7R9LKP6-F1
#
_entry.id   AF-A0A7R9LKP6-F1
#
_cell.length_a   1.000
_cell.length_b   1.000
_cell.length_c   1.000
_cell.angle_alpha   90.00
_cell.angle_beta   90.00
_cell.angle_gamma   90.00
#
_symmetry.space_group_name_H-M   'P 1'
#
loop_
_entity.id
_entity.type
_entity.pdbx_description
1 polymer ?
#
loop_
_entity_poly.entity_id
_entity_poly.type
_entity_poly.pdbx_seq_one_letter_code
_entity_poly.pdbx_strand_id
1 'polypeptide(L)'
;MQTKPRILVDLTGRNIAWVFISAIITLLSHSILAFTFINPWFAMVLMGIGYSILACALWPMVAFIISEHQLGTAYGVMQSVQNLGLACIVLAAGAIVDLKGYIVLEVFFLMWIC
;
A
#
# COMPACT_ATOMS: atom_id res chain seq x y z
N MET A 1 -16.58 -20.07 19.78
CA MET A 1 -17.01 -19.04 18.81
C MET A 1 -15.84 -18.10 18.64
N GLN A 2 -15.04 -18.12 17.57
CA GLN A 2 -15.42 -17.71 16.23
C GLN A 2 -14.44 -18.33 15.21
N THR A 3 -14.90 -19.34 14.47
CA THR A 3 -14.22 -19.89 13.30
C THR A 3 -14.29 -18.87 12.16
N LYS A 4 -13.42 -17.86 12.17
CA LYS A 4 -13.25 -16.97 11.01
C LYS A 4 -12.51 -17.74 9.92
N PRO A 5 -12.98 -17.76 8.66
CA PRO A 5 -12.21 -18.29 7.55
C PRO A 5 -10.95 -17.43 7.41
N ARG A 6 -9.80 -17.97 7.84
CA ARG A 6 -8.50 -17.32 7.70
C ARG A 6 -8.08 -17.45 6.24
N ILE A 7 -8.06 -16.33 5.52
CA ILE A 7 -7.61 -16.27 4.13
C ILE A 7 -6.09 -16.51 4.11
N LEU A 8 -5.51 -16.95 2.98
CA LEU A 8 -4.12 -17.41 2.80
C LEU A 8 -3.02 -16.65 3.60
N VAL A 9 -3.17 -15.33 3.73
CA VAL A 9 -2.25 -14.44 4.46
C VAL A 9 -2.28 -14.72 5.98
N ASP A 10 -3.46 -14.97 6.56
CA ASP A 10 -3.65 -15.31 7.97
C ASP A 10 -3.22 -16.75 8.32
N LEU A 11 -3.06 -17.63 7.31
CA LEU A 11 -2.65 -19.03 7.49
C LEU A 11 -1.12 -19.21 7.53
N THR A 12 -0.38 -18.29 6.92
CA THR A 12 1.08 -18.45 6.74
C THR A 12 1.91 -17.87 7.90
N GLY A 13 1.30 -17.12 8.83
CA GLY A 13 1.97 -16.57 10.02
C GLY A 13 3.13 -15.61 9.71
N ARG A 14 3.34 -15.27 8.43
CA ARG A 14 4.44 -14.48 7.89
C ARG A 14 3.90 -13.21 7.22
N ASN A 15 3.06 -12.46 7.94
CA ASN A 15 2.43 -11.23 7.44
C ASN A 15 3.49 -10.23 6.92
N ILE A 16 4.66 -10.18 7.55
CA ILE A 16 5.80 -9.37 7.13
C ILE A 16 6.28 -9.75 5.72
N ALA A 17 6.36 -11.04 5.39
CA ALA A 17 6.79 -11.49 4.06
C ALA A 17 5.79 -11.07 2.97
N TRP A 18 4.49 -11.10 3.28
CA TRP A 18 3.44 -10.63 2.37
C TRP A 18 3.51 -9.12 2.13
N VAL A 19 3.88 -8.33 3.14
CA VAL A 19 4.13 -6.89 2.99
C VAL A 19 5.35 -6.62 2.11
N PHE A 20 6.42 -7.42 2.21
CA PHE A 20 7.55 -7.30 1.29
C PHE A 20 7.17 -7.65 -0.15
N ILE A 21 6.37 -8.71 -0.34
CA ILE A 21 5.86 -9.09 -1.67
C ILE A 21 5.00 -7.96 -2.26
N SER A 22 4.08 -7.38 -1.48
CA SER A 22 3.26 -6.27 -1.96
C SER A 22 4.11 -5.04 -2.32
N ALA A 23 5.13 -4.71 -1.53
CA ALA A 23 6.05 -3.61 -1.85
C ALA A 23 6.78 -3.83 -3.18
N ILE A 24 7.28 -5.05 -3.44
CA ILE A 24 7.92 -5.40 -4.71
C ILE A 24 6.94 -5.29 -5.88
N ILE A 25 5.71 -5.78 -5.72
CA ILE A 25 4.66 -5.68 -6.75
C ILE A 25 4.36 -4.22 -7.08
N THR A 26 4.22 -3.36 -6.06
CA THR A 26 3.93 -1.93 -6.26
C THR A 26 5.12 -1.22 -6.93
N LEU A 27 6.35 -1.56 -6.57
CA LEU A 27 7.56 -1.04 -7.23
C LEU A 27 7.61 -1.44 -8.71
N LEU A 28 7.27 -2.68 -9.04
CA LEU A 28 7.19 -3.15 -10.42
C LEU A 28 6.11 -2.41 -11.20
N SER A 29 4.93 -2.19 -10.62
CA SER A 29 3.85 -1.44 -11.27
C SER A 29 4.25 -0.01 -11.63
N HIS A 30 4.86 0.73 -10.70
CA HIS A 30 5.34 2.09 -10.98
C HIS A 30 6.52 2.11 -11.95
N SER A 31 7.38 1.07 -11.93
CA SER A 31 8.46 0.94 -12.92
C SER A 31 7.92 0.72 -14.34
N ILE A 32 6.85 -0.07 -14.48
CA ILE A 32 6.17 -0.26 -15.77
C ILE A 32 5.55 1.06 -16.21
N LEU A 33 4.84 1.77 -15.33
CA LEU A 33 4.24 3.07 -15.63
C LEU A 33 5.28 4.15 -16.02
N ALA A 34 6.43 4.18 -15.36
CA ALA A 34 7.49 5.15 -15.62
C ALA A 34 8.25 4.91 -16.93
N PHE A 35 8.60 3.66 -17.23
CA PHE A 35 9.55 3.34 -18.30
C PHE A 35 8.91 2.68 -19.53
N THR A 36 7.72 2.12 -19.37
CA THR A 36 7.11 1.26 -20.36
C THR A 36 5.76 1.85 -20.74
N PHE A 37 5.74 2.72 -21.76
CA PHE A 37 4.53 3.37 -22.33
C PHE A 37 3.52 2.38 -22.97
N ILE A 38 3.50 1.13 -22.50
CA ILE A 38 2.47 0.13 -22.79
C ILE A 38 1.15 0.58 -22.15
N ASN A 39 0.04 0.03 -22.65
CA ASN A 39 -1.28 0.31 -22.14
C ASN A 39 -1.37 0.15 -20.60
N PRO A 40 -1.74 1.22 -19.85
CA PRO A 40 -1.63 1.27 -18.39
C PRO A 40 -2.50 0.25 -17.65
N TRP A 41 -3.47 -0.39 -18.31
CA TRP A 41 -4.31 -1.43 -17.70
C TRP A 41 -3.50 -2.51 -16.97
N PHE A 42 -2.39 -2.96 -17.55
CA PHE A 42 -1.56 -4.00 -16.94
C PHE A 42 -0.94 -3.55 -15.62
N ALA A 43 -0.37 -2.35 -15.58
CA ALA A 43 0.25 -1.81 -14.37
C ALA A 43 -0.80 -1.48 -13.30
N MET A 44 -1.97 -0.97 -13.69
CA MET A 44 -3.07 -0.67 -12.78
C MET A 44 -3.63 -1.94 -12.11
N VAL A 45 -3.79 -3.04 -12.85
CA VAL A 45 -4.20 -4.33 -12.29
C VAL A 45 -3.15 -4.86 -11.32
N LEU A 46 -1.88 -4.81 -11.70
CA LEU A 46 -0.77 -5.27 -10.84
C LEU A 46 -0.68 -4.45 -9.55
N MET A 47 -0.84 -3.13 -9.64
CA MET A 47 -0.90 -2.23 -8.48
C MET A 47 -2.08 -2.57 -7.57
N GLY A 48 -3.27 -2.82 -8.12
CA GLY A 48 -4.44 -3.22 -7.34
C GLY A 48 -4.24 -4.53 -6.56
N ILE A 49 -3.54 -5.49 -7.16
CA ILE A 49 -3.14 -6.75 -6.48
C ILE A 49 -2.18 -6.44 -5.32
N GLY A 50 -1.14 -5.63 -5.55
CA GLY A 50 -0.19 -5.21 -4.52
C GLY A 50 -0.86 -4.54 -3.32
N TYR A 51 -1.71 -3.54 -3.58
CA TYR A 51 -2.43 -2.82 -2.52
C TYR A 51 -3.39 -3.71 -1.72
N SER A 52 -4.06 -4.66 -2.38
CA SER A 52 -4.95 -5.60 -1.69
C SER A 52 -4.18 -6.51 -0.75
N ILE A 53 -3.03 -7.05 -1.20
CA ILE A 53 -2.15 -7.87 -0.36
C ILE A 53 -1.61 -7.06 0.81
N LEU A 54 -1.17 -5.82 0.57
CA LEU A 54 -0.71 -4.91 1.61
C LEU A 54 -1.80 -4.68 2.67
N ALA A 55 -3.01 -4.32 2.26
CA ALA A 55 -4.11 -4.06 3.19
C ALA A 55 -4.50 -5.32 3.99
N CYS A 56 -4.62 -6.47 3.33
CA CYS A 56 -4.95 -7.71 4.01
C CYS A 56 -3.84 -8.20 4.96
N ALA A 57 -2.56 -7.88 4.71
CA ALA A 57 -1.46 -8.29 5.57
C ALA A 57 -1.17 -7.28 6.71
N LEU A 58 -1.28 -5.97 6.44
CA LEU A 58 -0.93 -4.90 7.39
C LEU A 58 -1.91 -4.80 8.55
N TRP A 59 -3.21 -4.74 8.25
CA TRP A 59 -4.23 -4.44 9.25
C TRP A 59 -4.33 -5.50 10.35
N PRO A 60 -4.29 -6.81 10.07
CA PRO A 60 -4.30 -7.84 11.11
C PRO A 60 -3.09 -7.82 12.05
N MET A 61 -1.92 -7.32 11.60
CA MET A 61 -0.71 -7.29 12.43
C MET A 61 -0.89 -6.47 13.70
N VAL A 62 -1.67 -5.39 13.64
CA VAL A 62 -1.90 -4.51 14.80
C VAL A 62 -2.76 -5.22 15.85
N ALA A 63 -3.74 -6.01 15.41
CA ALA A 63 -4.55 -6.81 16.31
C ALA A 63 -3.76 -7.92 17.03
N PHE A 64 -2.61 -8.34 16.50
CA PHE A 64 -1.73 -9.29 17.16
C PHE A 64 -0.80 -8.64 18.20
N ILE A 65 -0.52 -7.34 18.09
CA ILE A 65 0.45 -6.63 18.93
C ILE A 65 -0.24 -5.87 20.07
N ILE A 66 -1.40 -5.28 19.82
CA ILE A 66 -2.08 -4.39 20.76
C ILE A 66 -3.16 -5.13 21.55
N SER A 67 -3.26 -4.81 22.85
CA SER A 67 -4.33 -5.33 23.73
C SER A 67 -5.73 -4.95 23.23
N GLU A 68 -6.72 -5.84 23.41
CA GLU A 68 -8.08 -5.66 22.87
C GLU A 68 -8.76 -4.36 23.33
N HIS A 69 -8.47 -3.88 24.55
CA HIS A 69 -9.03 -2.64 25.09
C HIS A 69 -8.52 -1.38 24.35
N GLN A 70 -7.30 -1.41 23.79
CA GLN A 70 -6.71 -0.27 23.07
C GLN A 70 -6.79 -0.41 21.55
N LEU A 71 -7.41 -1.47 21.05
CA LEU A 71 -7.47 -1.78 19.61
C LEU A 71 -8.10 -0.65 18.80
N GLY A 72 -9.18 -0.05 19.32
CA GLY A 72 -9.88 1.06 18.68
C GLY A 72 -9.01 2.32 18.59
N THR A 73 -8.28 2.65 19.66
CA THR A 73 -7.34 3.78 19.67
C THR A 73 -6.18 3.55 18.70
N ALA A 74 -5.63 2.33 18.67
CA ALA A 74 -4.53 1.98 17.76
C ALA A 74 -4.95 2.13 16.28
N TYR A 75 -6.09 1.56 15.89
CA TYR A 75 -6.61 1.72 14.53
C TYR A 75 -6.98 3.17 14.21
N GLY A 76 -7.54 3.91 15.18
CA GLY A 76 -7.84 5.34 15.03
C GLY A 76 -6.59 6.15 14.70
N VAL A 77 -5.51 5.98 15.50
CA VAL A 77 -4.23 6.66 15.28
C VAL A 77 -3.62 6.28 13.93
N MET A 78 -3.59 5.00 13.59
CA MET A 78 -3.09 4.53 12.29
C MET A 78 -3.83 5.16 11.11
N GLN A 79 -5.17 5.24 11.19
CA GLN A 79 -5.98 5.81 10.13
C GLN A 79 -5.78 7.33 10.03
N SER A 80 -5.66 8.03 11.16
CA SER A 80 -5.38 9.47 11.17
C SER A 80 -4.02 9.77 10.53
N VAL A 81 -2.98 8.99 10.84
CA VAL A 81 -1.65 9.13 10.23
C VAL A 81 -1.71 8.82 8.73
N GLN A 82 -2.36 7.73 8.32
CA GLN A 82 -2.53 7.39 6.90
C GLN A 82 -3.29 8.49 6.14
N ASN A 83 -4.35 9.06 6.72
CA ASN A 83 -5.14 10.10 6.07
C ASN A 83 -4.39 11.43 5.96
N LEU A 84 -3.58 11.78 6.97
CA LEU A 84 -2.67 12.92 6.90
C LEU A 84 -1.62 12.73 5.80
N GLY A 85 -1.00 11.55 5.75
CA GLY A 85 -0.09 11.18 4.68
C GLY A 85 -0.75 11.31 3.32
N LEU A 86 -1.91 10.67 3.13
CA LEU A 86 -2.66 10.75 1.87
C LEU A 86 -2.93 12.19 1.44
N ALA A 87 -3.38 13.05 2.35
CA ALA A 87 -3.62 14.46 2.05
C ALA A 87 -2.35 15.18 1.56
N CYS A 88 -1.22 15.00 2.26
CA CYS A 88 0.05 15.62 1.87
C CYS A 88 0.56 15.10 0.52
N ILE A 89 0.53 13.78 0.32
CA ILE A 89 1.05 13.12 -0.88
C ILE A 89 0.20 13.47 -2.10
N VAL A 90 -1.12 13.51 -1.97
CA VAL A 90 -2.03 13.86 -3.08
C VAL A 90 -1.84 15.31 -3.53
N LEU A 91 -1.68 16.25 -2.58
CA LEU A 91 -1.40 17.65 -2.91
C LEU A 91 -0.04 17.80 -3.60
N ALA A 92 1.00 17.12 -3.11
CA ALA A 92 2.32 17.12 -3.72
C ALA A 92 2.30 16.50 -5.12
N ALA A 93 1.64 15.36 -5.29
CA ALA A 93 1.47 14.67 -6.57
C ALA A 93 0.77 15.56 -7.60
N GLY A 94 -0.31 16.25 -7.20
CA GLY A 94 -1.01 17.22 -8.04
C GLY A 94 -0.09 18.35 -8.52
N ALA A 95 0.66 18.97 -7.61
CA ALA A 95 1.60 20.02 -7.97
C ALA A 95 2.73 19.52 -8.89
N ILE A 96 3.21 18.29 -8.68
CA ILE A 96 4.28 17.69 -9.50
C ILE A 96 3.78 17.40 -10.91
N VAL A 97 2.60 16.80 -11.06
CA VAL A 97 2.08 16.47 -12.39
C VAL A 97 1.79 17.72 -13.22
N ASP A 98 1.28 18.78 -12.59
CA ASP A 98 0.95 20.04 -13.27
C ASP A 98 2.22 20.78 -13.74
N LEU A 99 3.30 20.75 -12.96
CA LEU A 99 4.52 21.53 -13.23
C LEU A 99 5.59 20.74 -14.01
N LYS A 100 5.73 19.44 -13.74
CA LYS A 100 6.85 18.61 -14.20
C LYS A 100 6.41 17.40 -15.03
N GLY A 101 5.10 17.17 -15.15
CA GLY A 101 4.53 16.11 -15.95
C GLY A 101 4.59 14.72 -15.31
N TYR A 102 4.02 13.76 -16.03
CA TYR A 102 3.73 12.41 -15.57
C TYR A 102 4.97 11.58 -15.19
N ILE A 103 6.05 11.64 -15.97
CA ILE A 103 7.26 10.83 -15.71
C ILE A 103 7.92 11.23 -14.38
N VAL A 104 7.94 12.52 -14.05
CA VAL A 104 8.51 13.00 -12.79
C VAL A 104 7.64 12.58 -11.60
N LEU A 105 6.32 12.50 -11.80
CA LEU A 105 5.39 11.96 -10.80
C LEU A 105 5.66 10.48 -10.52
N GLU A 106 5.85 9.66 -11.55
CA GLU A 106 6.13 8.22 -11.36
C GLU A 106 7.50 7.98 -10.68
N VAL A 107 8.52 8.76 -11.03
CA VAL A 107 9.83 8.71 -10.34
C VAL A 107 9.71 9.11 -8.87
N PHE A 108 8.86 10.08 -8.55
CA PHE A 108 8.57 10.48 -7.18
C PHE A 108 7.92 9.34 -6.37
N PHE A 109 6.97 8.60 -6.95
CA PHE A 109 6.42 7.41 -6.29
C PHE A 109 7.45 6.30 -6.13
N LEU A 110 8.29 6.05 -7.13
CA LEU A 110 9.38 5.06 -7.03
C LEU A 110 10.38 5.41 -5.93
N MET A 111 10.72 6.68 -5.75
CA MET A 111 11.62 7.14 -4.68
C MET A 111 11.05 6.86 -3.29
N TRP A 112 9.74 6.91 -3.11
CA TRP A 112 9.11 6.66 -1.80
C TRP A 112 8.91 5.20 -1.46
N ILE A 113 8.89 4.31 -2.46
CA ILE A 113 8.69 2.87 -2.29
C ILE A 113 10.01 2.15 -1.96
N CYS A 114 11.16 2.69 -2.41
CA CYS A 114 12.51 2.19 -2.11
C CYS A 114 13.01 2.67 -0.74
#